data_AF-A0A839TJH8-F1
#
_entry.id   AF-A0A839TJH8-F1
#
_cell.length_a   1.000
_cell.length_b   1.000
_cell.length_c   1.000
_cell.angle_alpha   90.00
_cell.angle_beta   90.00
_cell.angle_gamma   90.00
#
_symmetry.space_group_name_H-M   'P 1'
#
loop_
_entity.id
_entity.type
_entity.pdbx_description
1 polymer ?
#
loop_
_entity_poly.entity_id
_entity_poly.type
_entity_poly.pdbx_seq_one_letter_code
_entity_poly.pdbx_strand_id
1 'polypeptide(L)'
;MGRNRADRLAGFLDPARLEAASSLCSVLLIVIVWLAVFHTSRLADLWGDTAASLLYVTNWWFIVNDTAYFSRFGTASPLMHFWSLAIEEQFYLVWPGLLMLGLRFITNRKIMLALVLMGALASALAMFFLYVSGLLDTSRVYYGTDTRAFSLLMGAGLALCRPAGNPAIEERGRPGISTIATDVIGFAGLAVLIWMICGTRRSGHRSDILEVP
;
A
#
# COMPACT_ATOMS: atom_id res chain seq x y z
N MET A 1 -9.49 22.04 -32.17
CA MET A 1 -9.30 23.11 -31.16
C MET A 1 -8.50 22.54 -30.00
N GLY A 2 -7.30 23.07 -29.77
CA GLY A 2 -6.28 22.45 -28.92
C GLY A 2 -6.53 22.66 -27.43
N ARG A 3 -6.56 21.57 -26.65
CA ARG A 3 -6.45 21.60 -25.19
C ARG A 3 -5.16 22.30 -24.81
N ASN A 4 -5.28 23.41 -24.09
CA ASN A 4 -4.16 24.29 -23.74
C ASN A 4 -3.15 23.54 -22.87
N ARG A 5 -1.86 23.91 -22.95
CA ARG A 5 -0.81 23.36 -22.07
C ARG A 5 -1.14 23.55 -20.58
N ALA A 6 -1.89 24.60 -20.24
CA ALA A 6 -2.38 24.89 -18.89
C ALA A 6 -3.35 23.84 -18.35
N ASP A 7 -4.30 23.36 -19.16
CA ASP A 7 -5.25 22.31 -18.76
C ASP A 7 -4.55 20.96 -18.50
N ARG A 8 -3.40 20.75 -19.14
CA ARG A 8 -2.55 19.56 -18.95
C ARG A 8 -1.71 19.62 -17.67
N LEU A 9 -1.43 20.82 -17.18
CA LEU A 9 -0.73 21.05 -15.90
C LEU A 9 -1.71 21.11 -14.72
N ALA A 10 -2.95 21.54 -14.95
CA ALA A 10 -4.01 21.58 -13.94
C ALA A 10 -4.36 20.18 -13.40
N GLY A 11 -4.30 19.13 -14.22
CA GLY A 11 -4.45 17.74 -13.76
C GLY A 11 -3.28 17.20 -12.92
N PHE A 12 -2.19 17.97 -12.77
CA PHE A 12 -1.06 17.61 -11.91
C PHE A 12 -1.23 18.12 -10.47
N LEU A 13 -2.07 19.14 -10.28
CA LEU A 13 -2.52 19.68 -9.01
C LEU A 13 -3.94 19.16 -8.74
N ASP A 14 -4.11 17.84 -8.70
CA ASP A 14 -5.38 17.28 -8.24
C ASP A 14 -5.62 17.77 -6.80
N PRO A 15 -6.78 18.37 -6.48
CA PRO A 15 -7.08 18.86 -5.14
C PRO A 15 -6.91 17.77 -4.08
N ALA A 16 -7.18 16.51 -4.43
CA ALA A 16 -6.93 15.35 -3.58
C ALA A 16 -5.46 15.18 -3.14
N ARG A 17 -4.49 15.50 -4.01
CA ARG A 17 -3.06 15.44 -3.66
C ARG A 17 -2.65 16.54 -2.71
N LEU A 18 -3.24 17.73 -2.87
CA LEU A 18 -3.01 18.86 -1.97
C LEU A 18 -3.64 18.60 -0.59
N GLU A 19 -4.81 17.95 -0.56
CA GLU A 19 -5.46 17.51 0.68
C GLU A 19 -4.65 16.44 1.41
N ALA A 20 -4.11 15.46 0.69
CA ALA A 20 -3.24 14.42 1.25
C ALA A 20 -1.92 14.99 1.82
N ALA A 21 -1.29 15.93 1.11
CA ALA A 21 -0.10 16.62 1.62
C ALA A 21 -0.43 17.46 2.87
N SER A 22 -1.59 18.12 2.88
CA SER A 22 -2.03 18.93 4.02
C SER A 22 -2.31 18.06 5.26
N SER A 23 -2.93 16.90 5.08
CA SER A 23 -3.19 15.96 6.17
C SER A 23 -1.90 15.35 6.72
N LEU A 24 -0.95 14.97 5.86
CA LEU A 24 0.38 14.52 6.26
C LEU A 24 1.10 15.58 7.11
N CYS A 25 1.18 16.82 6.62
CA CYS A 25 1.79 17.93 7.35
C CYS A 25 1.11 18.17 8.71
N SER A 26 -0.22 18.02 8.77
CA SER A 26 -0.99 18.20 10.01
C SER A 26 -0.64 17.10 11.03
N VAL A 27 -0.58 15.84 10.60
CA VAL A 27 -0.19 14.72 11.46
C VAL A 27 1.24 14.88 11.96
N LEU A 28 2.19 15.22 11.07
CA LEU A 28 3.58 15.47 11.45
C LEU A 28 3.69 16.59 12.47
N LEU A 29 2.97 17.70 12.28
CA LEU A 29 2.94 18.81 13.22
C LEU A 29 2.42 18.37 14.60
N ILE A 30 1.31 17.63 14.64
CA ILE A 30 0.73 17.12 15.89
C ILE A 30 1.73 16.22 16.62
N VAL A 31 2.40 15.32 15.91
CA VAL A 31 3.40 14.40 16.48
C VAL A 31 4.62 15.17 17.02
N ILE A 32 5.12 16.16 16.27
CA ILE A 32 6.24 17.02 16.69
C ILE A 32 5.87 17.81 17.95
N VAL A 33 4.69 18.44 17.97
CA VAL A 33 4.21 19.20 19.13
C VAL A 33 4.04 18.29 20.35
N TRP A 34 3.44 17.11 20.18
CA TRP A 34 3.28 16.15 21.27
C TRP A 34 4.63 15.70 21.85
N LEU A 35 5.60 15.34 21.00
CA LEU A 35 6.94 14.98 21.46
C LEU A 35 7.67 16.17 22.09
N ALA A 36 7.52 17.38 21.56
CA ALA A 36 8.16 18.58 22.13
C ALA A 36 7.71 18.82 23.59
N VAL A 37 6.44 18.54 23.88
CA VAL A 37 5.85 18.70 25.21
C VAL A 37 6.18 17.55 26.15
N PHE A 38 6.09 16.29 25.69
CA PHE A 38 6.14 15.12 26.58
C PHE A 38 7.47 14.33 26.53
N HIS A 39 8.22 14.41 25.44
CA HIS A 39 9.38 13.55 25.17
C HIS A 39 10.48 14.28 24.38
N THR A 40 10.95 15.41 24.91
CA THR A 40 11.89 16.32 24.22
C THR A 40 13.19 15.63 23.75
N SER A 41 13.65 14.60 24.47
CA SER A 41 14.86 13.85 24.13
C SER A 41 14.75 13.06 22.82
N ARG A 42 13.55 12.78 22.31
CA ARG A 42 13.32 12.02 21.07
C ARG A 42 13.16 12.90 19.82
N LEU A 43 13.18 14.23 19.96
CA LEU A 43 13.06 15.11 18.79
C LEU A 43 14.25 14.99 17.85
N ALA A 44 15.46 14.75 18.38
CA ALA A 44 16.66 14.60 17.58
C ALA A 44 16.53 13.43 16.58
N ASP A 45 15.99 12.30 17.04
CA ASP A 45 15.81 11.10 16.23
C ASP A 45 14.67 11.24 15.20
N LEU A 46 13.65 12.06 15.50
CA LEU A 46 12.47 12.23 14.65
C LEU A 46 12.74 13.03 13.36
N TRP A 47 13.80 13.84 13.31
CA TRP A 47 14.09 14.65 12.11
C TRP A 47 14.31 13.79 10.87
N GLY A 48 15.04 12.68 11.01
CA GLY A 48 15.26 11.72 9.94
C GLY A 48 13.96 11.09 9.46
N ASP A 49 13.13 10.63 10.40
CA ASP A 49 11.83 10.01 10.13
C ASP A 49 10.86 10.97 9.45
N THR A 50 10.84 12.24 9.90
CA THR A 50 9.99 13.30 9.34
C THR A 50 10.42 13.62 7.92
N ALA A 51 11.73 13.79 7.67
CA ALA A 51 12.26 14.03 6.33
C ALA A 51 11.97 12.86 5.40
N ALA A 52 12.17 11.63 5.86
CA ALA A 52 11.84 10.43 5.10
C ALA A 52 10.33 10.31 4.81
N SER A 53 9.47 10.75 5.73
CA SER A 53 8.00 10.77 5.57
C SER A 53 7.56 11.76 4.51
N LEU A 54 8.11 12.98 4.53
CA LEU A 54 7.82 14.00 3.52
C LEU A 54 8.29 13.61 2.12
N LEU A 55 9.38 12.86 2.04
CA LEU A 55 9.95 12.36 0.78
C LEU A 55 9.34 11.02 0.33
N TYR A 56 8.41 10.43 1.10
CA TYR A 56 7.84 9.10 0.83
C TYR A 56 8.91 8.00 0.66
N VAL A 57 9.92 8.00 1.52
CA VAL A 57 11.02 7.00 1.56
C VAL A 57 11.24 6.40 2.94
N THR A 58 10.29 6.56 3.87
CA THR A 58 10.32 6.00 5.24
C THR A 58 10.60 4.51 5.27
N ASN A 59 10.09 3.76 4.29
CA ASN A 59 10.30 2.34 4.20
C ASN A 59 11.80 2.00 4.03
N TRP A 60 12.51 2.69 3.15
CA TRP A 60 13.95 2.52 2.96
C TRP A 60 14.76 3.11 4.11
N TRP A 61 14.30 4.23 4.66
CA TRP A 61 14.91 4.83 5.84
C TRP A 61 14.92 3.86 7.03
N PHE A 62 13.81 3.18 7.32
CA PHE A 62 13.75 2.18 8.39
C PHE A 62 14.53 0.91 8.08
N ILE A 63 14.69 0.54 6.80
CA ILE A 63 15.58 -0.57 6.40
C ILE A 63 17.04 -0.22 6.66
N VAL A 64 17.47 1.00 6.32
CA VAL A 64 18.88 1.43 6.46
C VAL A 64 19.24 1.66 7.94
N ASN A 65 18.28 2.10 8.75
CA ASN A 65 18.46 2.33 10.18
C ASN A 65 18.10 1.11 11.04
N ASP A 66 17.94 -0.08 10.45
CA ASP A 66 17.62 -1.35 11.13
C ASP A 66 16.49 -1.24 12.17
N THR A 67 15.45 -0.48 11.83
CA THR A 67 14.37 -0.18 12.77
C THR A 67 13.43 -1.37 12.91
N ALA A 68 13.48 -2.06 14.04
CA ALA A 68 12.65 -3.24 14.28
C ALA A 68 11.14 -2.92 14.28
N TYR A 69 10.37 -3.57 13.39
CA TYR A 69 8.91 -3.41 13.33
C TYR A 69 8.21 -4.17 14.47
N PHE A 70 8.73 -5.33 14.86
CA PHE A 70 8.10 -6.25 15.81
C PHE A 70 8.67 -6.18 17.24
N SER A 71 9.52 -5.20 17.54
CA SER A 71 10.12 -5.12 18.88
C SER A 71 9.07 -4.75 19.93
N ARG A 72 8.76 -5.67 20.84
CA ARG A 72 7.86 -5.43 21.99
C ARG A 72 8.44 -4.48 23.05
N PHE A 73 9.76 -4.25 23.03
CA PHE A 73 10.49 -3.43 24.00
C PHE A 73 11.23 -2.24 23.36
N GLY A 74 10.94 -1.94 22.10
CA GLY A 74 11.56 -0.84 21.37
C GLY A 74 10.71 0.43 21.43
N THR A 75 11.38 1.58 21.36
CA THR A 75 10.74 2.89 21.19
C THR A 75 10.38 3.07 19.72
N ALA A 76 9.39 2.32 19.24
CA ALA A 76 8.92 2.41 17.87
C ALA A 76 8.63 3.88 17.51
N SER A 77 9.13 4.32 16.36
CA SER A 77 8.88 5.68 15.88
C SER A 77 7.37 5.92 15.78
N PRO A 78 6.84 7.05 16.26
CA PRO A 78 5.45 7.41 16.07
C PRO A 78 5.05 7.48 14.58
N LEU A 79 6.04 7.65 13.70
CA LEU A 79 5.86 7.71 12.25
C LEU A 79 6.10 6.36 11.57
N MET A 80 6.20 5.27 12.33
CA MET A 80 6.47 3.94 11.77
C MET A 80 5.46 3.59 10.66
N HIS A 81 4.16 3.81 10.86
CA HIS A 81 3.12 3.45 9.88
C HIS A 81 3.26 4.12 8.50
N PHE A 82 4.05 5.19 8.36
CA PHE A 82 4.27 5.85 7.08
C PHE A 82 5.07 5.00 6.08
N TRP A 83 5.68 3.88 6.51
CA TRP A 83 6.37 2.97 5.59
C TRP A 83 5.45 2.41 4.50
N SER A 84 4.20 2.09 4.83
CA SER A 84 3.26 1.54 3.83
C SER A 84 2.75 2.63 2.89
N LEU A 85 2.52 3.84 3.42
CA LEU A 85 2.15 5.00 2.63
C LEU A 85 3.24 5.36 1.61
N ALA A 86 4.51 5.31 2.01
CA ALA A 86 5.65 5.51 1.12
C ALA A 86 5.65 4.51 -0.05
N ILE A 87 5.37 3.23 0.21
CA ILE A 87 5.28 2.19 -0.82
C ILE A 87 4.13 2.48 -1.81
N GLU A 88 2.97 2.89 -1.30
CA GLU A 88 1.81 3.25 -2.12
C GLU A 88 2.13 4.44 -3.04
N GLU A 89 2.71 5.52 -2.51
CA GLU A 89 3.08 6.70 -3.29
C GLU A 89 4.16 6.40 -4.34
N GLN A 90 5.17 5.59 -3.99
CA GLN A 90 6.17 5.11 -4.95
C GLN A 90 5.49 4.34 -6.09
N PHE A 91 4.52 3.47 -5.77
CA PHE A 91 3.76 2.74 -6.78
C PHE A 91 2.94 3.68 -7.65
N TYR A 92 2.20 4.63 -7.08
CA TYR A 92 1.39 5.59 -7.86
C TYR A 92 2.21 6.55 -8.71
N LEU A 93 3.48 6.78 -8.35
CA LEU A 93 4.40 7.56 -9.17
C LEU A 93 4.96 6.74 -10.34
N VAL A 94 5.35 5.49 -10.09
CA VAL A 94 5.98 4.61 -11.09
C VAL A 94 4.96 3.95 -12.03
N TRP A 95 3.83 3.51 -11.50
CA TRP A 95 2.82 2.72 -12.19
C TRP A 95 2.23 3.41 -13.43
N PRO A 96 1.85 4.71 -13.43
CA PRO A 96 1.35 5.38 -14.63
C PRO A 96 2.37 5.37 -15.77
N GLY A 97 3.66 5.53 -15.46
CA GLY A 97 4.74 5.45 -16.45
C GLY A 97 4.87 4.05 -17.04
N LEU A 98 4.87 3.02 -16.19
CA LEU A 98 4.88 1.62 -16.63
C LEU A 98 3.64 1.27 -17.47
N LEU A 99 2.47 1.77 -17.09
CA LEU A 99 1.23 1.57 -17.82
C LEU A 99 1.27 2.26 -19.19
N MET A 100 1.76 3.51 -19.26
CA MET A 100 1.93 4.23 -20.53
C MET A 100 2.88 3.51 -21.47
N LEU A 101 4.02 3.03 -20.96
CA LEU A 101 4.97 2.22 -21.74
C LEU A 101 4.33 0.90 -22.19
N GLY A 102 3.65 0.20 -21.28
CA GLY A 102 2.91 -1.01 -21.59
C GLY A 102 1.89 -0.81 -22.72
N LEU A 103 1.07 0.24 -22.63
CA LEU A 103 0.09 0.57 -23.67
C LEU A 103 0.75 1.00 -25.00
N ARG A 104 1.93 1.61 -24.95
CA ARG A 104 2.67 2.04 -26.15
C ARG A 104 3.31 0.90 -26.93
N PHE A 105 3.81 -0.12 -26.22
CA PHE A 105 4.61 -1.21 -26.79
C PHE A 105 3.90 -2.56 -26.82
N ILE A 106 2.88 -2.76 -25.98
CA ILE A 106 2.16 -4.04 -25.85
C ILE A 106 0.72 -3.85 -26.33
N THR A 107 0.46 -4.32 -27.55
CA THR A 107 -0.88 -4.23 -28.14
C THR A 107 -1.85 -5.26 -27.55
N ASN A 108 -1.34 -6.40 -27.05
CA ASN A 108 -2.17 -7.47 -26.52
C ASN A 108 -2.39 -7.32 -25.00
N ARG A 109 -3.62 -7.01 -24.60
CA ARG A 109 -4.03 -6.89 -23.20
C ARG A 109 -3.70 -8.15 -22.36
N LYS A 110 -3.76 -9.35 -22.95
CA LYS A 110 -3.42 -10.60 -22.24
C LYS A 110 -1.94 -10.68 -21.89
N ILE A 111 -1.06 -10.19 -22.78
CA ILE A 111 0.37 -10.13 -22.53
C ILE A 111 0.65 -9.11 -21.42
N MET A 112 0.02 -7.94 -21.48
CA MET A 112 0.15 -6.92 -20.42
C MET A 112 -0.31 -7.47 -19.07
N LEU A 113 -1.46 -8.14 -19.00
CA LEU A 113 -1.94 -8.81 -17.79
C LEU A 113 -0.95 -9.87 -17.30
N ALA A 114 -0.43 -10.72 -18.19
CA ALA A 114 0.55 -11.74 -17.82
C ALA A 114 1.83 -11.14 -17.22
N LEU A 115 2.36 -10.05 -17.79
CA LEU A 115 3.52 -9.35 -17.23
C LEU A 115 3.25 -8.80 -15.83
N VAL A 116 2.09 -8.20 -15.61
CA VAL A 116 1.70 -7.65 -14.31
C VAL A 116 1.58 -8.76 -13.27
N LEU A 117 0.94 -9.88 -13.63
CA LEU A 117 0.81 -11.05 -12.74
C LEU A 117 2.15 -11.74 -12.50
N MET A 118 3.05 -11.80 -13.49
CA MET A 118 4.41 -12.29 -13.29
C MET A 118 5.20 -11.38 -12.34
N GLY A 119 5.04 -10.06 -12.45
CA GLY A 119 5.63 -9.12 -11.49
C GLY A 119 5.08 -9.33 -10.07
N ALA A 120 3.78 -9.53 -9.93
CA ALA A 120 3.16 -9.85 -8.64
C ALA A 120 3.70 -11.16 -8.05
N LEU A 121 3.80 -12.21 -8.88
CA LEU A 121 4.36 -13.49 -8.47
C LEU A 121 5.84 -13.37 -8.09
N ALA A 122 6.64 -12.63 -8.86
CA ALA A 122 8.05 -12.39 -8.54
C ALA A 122 8.22 -11.67 -7.19
N SER A 123 7.38 -10.67 -6.92
CA SER A 123 7.35 -9.96 -5.64
C SER A 123 6.96 -10.89 -4.47
N ALA A 124 5.94 -11.73 -4.65
CA ALA A 124 5.53 -12.72 -3.65
C ALA A 124 6.61 -13.79 -3.39
N LEU A 125 7.28 -14.24 -4.45
CA LEU A 125 8.42 -15.16 -4.32
C LEU A 125 9.60 -14.51 -3.62
N ALA A 126 9.93 -13.25 -3.93
CA ALA A 126 10.96 -12.50 -3.22
C ALA A 126 10.64 -12.40 -1.72
N MET A 127 9.38 -12.10 -1.37
CA MET A 127 8.91 -12.12 0.01
C MET A 127 9.12 -13.49 0.67
N PHE A 128 8.70 -14.57 -0.01
CA PHE A 128 8.83 -15.94 0.50
C PHE A 128 10.31 -16.31 0.74
N PHE A 129 11.18 -16.08 -0.23
CA PHE A 129 12.60 -16.42 -0.11
C PHE A 129 13.30 -15.60 0.96
N LEU A 130 13.04 -14.29 1.05
CA LEU A 130 13.63 -13.45 2.10
C LEU A 130 13.16 -13.90 3.48
N TYR A 131 11.88 -14.22 3.64
CA TYR A 131 11.34 -14.73 4.90
C TYR A 131 11.94 -16.08 5.30
N VAL A 132 11.97 -17.06 4.39
CA VAL A 132 12.46 -18.42 4.67
C VAL A 132 13.98 -18.44 4.86
N SER A 133 14.72 -17.59 4.16
CA SER A 133 16.18 -17.55 4.28
C SER A 133 16.65 -17.22 5.71
N GLY A 134 15.86 -16.45 6.48
CA GLY A 134 16.24 -15.98 7.81
C GLY A 134 17.52 -15.14 7.85
N LEU A 135 18.06 -14.75 6.68
CA LEU A 135 19.33 -14.02 6.56
C LEU A 135 19.19 -12.53 6.89
N LEU A 136 17.97 -12.00 6.85
CA LEU A 136 17.64 -10.60 7.14
C LEU A 136 16.58 -10.53 8.25
N ASP A 137 16.56 -9.41 8.97
CA ASP A 137 15.51 -9.16 9.96
C ASP A 137 14.12 -9.19 9.31
N THR A 138 13.13 -9.71 10.04
CA THR A 138 11.75 -9.84 9.55
C THR A 138 11.19 -8.48 9.16
N SER A 139 11.62 -7.40 9.82
CA SER A 139 11.24 -6.01 9.51
C SER A 139 11.55 -5.63 8.06
N ARG A 140 12.65 -6.14 7.47
CA ARG A 140 13.01 -5.88 6.06
C ARG A 140 11.96 -6.43 5.10
N VAL A 141 11.44 -7.63 5.37
CA VAL A 141 10.39 -8.25 4.54
C VAL A 141 9.13 -7.39 4.56
N TYR A 142 8.87 -6.65 5.64
CA TYR A 142 7.71 -5.77 5.75
C TYR A 142 7.91 -4.43 5.05
N TYR A 143 9.05 -3.79 5.21
CA TYR A 143 9.33 -2.47 4.61
C TYR A 143 9.74 -2.52 3.13
N GLY A 144 10.11 -3.69 2.60
CA GLY A 144 10.54 -3.84 1.22
C GLY A 144 9.41 -3.52 0.22
N THR A 145 9.62 -2.52 -0.64
CA THR A 145 8.71 -2.27 -1.78
C THR A 145 8.69 -3.49 -2.70
N ASP A 146 9.82 -4.17 -2.86
CA ASP A 146 10.02 -5.36 -3.67
C ASP A 146 9.21 -6.58 -3.17
N THR A 147 9.08 -6.75 -1.85
CA THR A 147 8.29 -7.83 -1.24
C THR A 147 6.80 -7.50 -1.12
N ARG A 148 6.44 -6.21 -1.16
CA ARG A 148 5.06 -5.73 -0.98
C ARG A 148 4.35 -5.33 -2.27
N ALA A 149 5.07 -5.15 -3.36
CA ALA A 149 4.48 -4.77 -4.64
C ALA A 149 3.41 -5.75 -5.15
N PHE A 150 3.44 -7.03 -4.74
CA PHE A 150 2.48 -8.03 -5.21
C PHE A 150 1.02 -7.65 -4.96
N SER A 151 0.67 -7.03 -3.82
CA SER A 151 -0.72 -6.67 -3.51
C SER A 151 -1.23 -5.57 -4.44
N LEU A 152 -0.40 -4.57 -4.69
CA LEU A 152 -0.68 -3.45 -5.59
C LEU A 152 -0.75 -3.92 -7.05
N LEU A 153 0.17 -4.81 -7.46
CA LEU A 153 0.18 -5.41 -8.80
C LEU A 153 -1.02 -6.34 -9.03
N MET A 154 -1.47 -7.07 -8.00
CA MET A 154 -2.71 -7.86 -8.07
C MET A 154 -3.92 -6.96 -8.30
N GLY A 155 -4.02 -5.83 -7.57
CA GLY A 155 -5.07 -4.83 -7.79
C GLY A 155 -5.02 -4.24 -9.22
N ALA A 156 -3.82 -3.92 -9.69
CA ALA A 156 -3.61 -3.47 -11.07
C ALA A 156 -4.00 -4.52 -12.12
N GLY A 157 -3.67 -5.80 -11.89
CA GLY A 157 -4.06 -6.91 -12.74
C GLY A 157 -5.57 -7.06 -12.83
N LEU A 158 -6.27 -6.96 -11.70
CA LEU A 158 -7.74 -6.96 -11.64
C LEU A 158 -8.35 -5.79 -12.43
N ALA A 159 -7.75 -4.60 -12.34
CA ALA A 159 -8.19 -3.44 -13.13
C ALA A 159 -8.05 -3.69 -14.65
N LEU A 160 -7.01 -4.41 -15.09
CA LEU A 160 -6.82 -4.80 -16.49
C LEU A 160 -7.79 -5.88 -16.96
N CYS A 161 -8.25 -6.75 -16.06
CA CYS A 161 -9.28 -7.75 -16.34
C CYS A 161 -10.65 -7.12 -16.57
N ARG A 162 -10.92 -5.95 -15.99
CA ARG A 162 -12.19 -5.24 -16.22
C ARG A 162 -12.22 -4.76 -17.68
N PRO A 163 -13.22 -5.17 -18.47
CA PRO A 163 -13.44 -4.58 -19.79
C PRO A 163 -13.60 -3.07 -19.59
N ALA A 164 -12.92 -2.26 -20.39
CA ALA A 164 -13.23 -0.83 -20.42
C ALA A 164 -14.67 -0.71 -20.92
N GLY A 165 -15.62 -0.62 -19.99
CA GLY A 165 -17.02 -0.44 -20.30
C GLY A 165 -17.15 0.84 -21.11
N ASN A 166 -17.94 0.80 -22.19
CA ASN A 166 -18.33 2.03 -22.84
C ASN A 166 -19.17 2.80 -21.80
N PRO A 167 -18.78 4.00 -21.34
CA PRO A 167 -19.52 4.73 -20.30
C PRO A 167 -20.98 4.98 -20.72
N ALA A 168 -21.27 5.01 -22.04
CA ALA A 168 -22.61 5.08 -22.59
C ALA A 168 -23.50 3.83 -22.38
N ILE A 169 -22.92 2.66 -22.08
CA ILE A 169 -23.65 1.42 -21.77
C ILE A 169 -23.87 1.26 -20.26
N GLU A 170 -22.98 1.84 -19.44
CA GLU A 170 -23.04 1.78 -17.98
C GLU A 170 -24.22 2.60 -17.42
N GLU A 171 -24.62 3.69 -18.10
CA GLU A 171 -25.87 4.42 -17.83
C GLU A 171 -27.14 3.58 -18.04
N ARG A 172 -27.08 2.43 -18.72
CA ARG A 172 -28.24 1.58 -19.04
C ARG A 172 -28.56 0.49 -18.00
N GLY A 173 -27.92 0.54 -16.82
CA GLY A 173 -28.43 -0.11 -15.61
C GLY A 173 -28.35 -1.64 -15.54
N ARG A 174 -27.56 -2.31 -16.39
CA ARG A 174 -27.32 -3.76 -16.27
C ARG A 174 -25.84 -4.06 -16.05
N PRO A 175 -25.42 -4.46 -14.84
CA PRO A 175 -24.04 -4.86 -14.61
C PRO A 175 -23.72 -6.09 -15.46
N GLY A 176 -22.61 -6.04 -16.20
CA GLY A 176 -22.13 -7.20 -16.97
C GLY A 176 -21.76 -8.35 -16.04
N ILE A 177 -21.77 -9.58 -16.58
CA ILE A 177 -21.44 -10.82 -15.84
C ILE A 177 -20.05 -10.73 -15.16
N SER A 178 -19.08 -10.02 -15.77
CA SER A 178 -17.76 -9.80 -15.18
C SER A 178 -17.78 -8.88 -13.96
N THR A 179 -18.68 -7.89 -13.91
CA THR A 179 -18.86 -7.01 -12.75
C THR A 179 -19.41 -7.79 -11.58
N ILE A 180 -20.48 -8.57 -11.81
CA ILE A 180 -21.10 -9.40 -10.77
C ILE A 180 -20.11 -10.44 -10.23
N ALA A 181 -19.31 -11.08 -11.10
CA ALA A 181 -18.29 -12.03 -10.67
C ALA A 181 -17.23 -11.36 -9.78
N THR A 182 -16.79 -10.14 -10.12
CA THR A 182 -15.82 -9.40 -9.32
C THR A 182 -16.40 -8.99 -7.97
N ASP A 183 -17.65 -8.56 -7.94
CA ASP A 183 -18.35 -8.17 -6.72
C ASP A 183 -18.54 -9.38 -5.79
N VAL A 184 -18.96 -10.53 -6.34
CA VAL A 184 -19.11 -11.79 -5.58
C VAL A 184 -17.77 -12.24 -5.00
N ILE A 185 -16.68 -12.17 -5.77
CA ILE A 185 -15.33 -12.49 -5.27
C ILE A 185 -14.95 -11.53 -4.14
N GLY A 186 -15.25 -10.23 -4.29
CA GLY A 186 -15.02 -9.23 -3.25
C GLY A 186 -15.79 -9.51 -1.96
N PHE A 187 -17.09 -9.80 -2.06
CA PHE A 187 -17.94 -10.14 -0.92
C PHE A 187 -17.53 -11.46 -0.25
N ALA A 188 -17.14 -12.47 -1.04
CA ALA A 188 -16.63 -13.73 -0.51
C ALA A 188 -15.32 -13.51 0.27
N GLY A 189 -14.40 -12.71 -0.28
CA GLY A 189 -13.16 -12.34 0.42
C GLY A 189 -13.42 -11.60 1.72
N LEU A 190 -14.35 -10.63 1.72
CA LEU A 190 -14.76 -9.91 2.93
C LEU A 190 -15.38 -10.84 3.98
N ALA A 191 -16.25 -11.77 3.55
CA ALA A 191 -16.87 -12.73 4.45
C ALA A 191 -15.84 -13.66 5.10
N VAL A 192 -14.83 -14.11 4.35
CA VAL A 192 -13.71 -14.91 4.88
C VAL A 192 -12.90 -14.11 5.88
N LEU A 193 -12.58 -12.83 5.60
CA LEU A 193 -11.87 -11.96 6.54
C LEU A 193 -12.65 -11.79 7.85
N ILE A 194 -13.95 -11.50 7.77
CA ILE A 194 -14.82 -11.38 8.95
C ILE A 194 -14.86 -12.70 9.72
N TRP A 195 -15.00 -13.83 9.02
CA TRP A 195 -15.01 -15.15 9.63
C TRP A 195 -13.69 -15.46 10.36
N MET A 196 -12.54 -15.16 9.74
CA MET A 196 -11.24 -15.32 10.38
C MET A 196 -11.12 -14.45 11.64
N ILE A 197 -11.46 -13.17 11.56
CA ILE A 197 -11.41 -12.23 12.70
C ILE A 197 -12.29 -12.71 13.87
N CYS A 198 -13.53 -13.12 13.57
CA CYS A 198 -14.46 -13.65 14.56
C CYS A 198 -13.99 -15.00 15.13
N GLY A 199 -13.37 -15.85 14.30
CA GLY A 199 -12.78 -17.12 14.70
C GLY A 199 -11.62 -16.95 15.67
N THR A 200 -10.71 -15.99 15.42
CA THR A 200 -9.57 -15.73 16.31
C THR A 200 -9.99 -15.24 17.69
N ARG A 201 -11.01 -14.37 17.77
CA ARG A 201 -11.57 -13.91 19.07
C ARG A 201 -12.14 -15.05 19.90
N ARG A 202 -12.79 -16.02 19.24
CA ARG A 202 -13.42 -17.17 19.92
C ARG A 202 -12.39 -18.15 20.48
N SER A 203 -11.23 -18.27 19.84
CA SER A 203 -10.12 -19.11 20.32
C SER A 203 -9.36 -18.47 21.48
N GLY A 204 -9.14 -17.15 21.46
CA GLY A 204 -8.48 -16.42 22.56
C GLY A 204 -9.30 -16.45 23.86
N HIS A 205 -10.63 -16.32 23.77
CA HIS A 205 -11.49 -16.40 24.96
C HIS A 205 -11.56 -17.81 25.58
N ARG A 206 -11.15 -18.86 24.86
CA ARG A 206 -11.20 -20.25 25.35
C ARG A 206 -9.93 -20.68 26.07
N SER A 207 -8.78 -20.06 25.78
CA SER A 207 -7.53 -20.27 26.53
C SER A 207 -7.55 -19.59 27.90
N ASP A 208 -8.21 -18.43 28.01
CA ASP A 208 -8.28 -17.68 29.28
C ASP A 208 -9.12 -18.39 30.37
N ILE A 209 -10.03 -19.30 29.97
CA ILE A 209 -10.91 -20.06 30.88
C ILE A 209 -10.23 -21.35 31.38
N LEU A 210 -9.19 -21.83 30.70
CA LEU A 210 -8.46 -23.06 31.05
C LEU A 210 -7.17 -22.81 31.86
N GLU A 211 -6.79 -21.54 32.07
CA GLU A 211 -5.64 -21.12 32.90
C GLU A 211 -6.06 -20.48 34.24
N VAL A 212 -7.28 -20.76 34.72
CA VAL A 212 -7.66 -20.40 36.10
C VAL A 212 -7.27 -21.56 37.02
N PRO A 213 -6.30 -21.39 37.94
CA PRO A 213 -5.93 -22.42 38.91
C PRO A 213 -7.04 -22.72 39.93
#